data_AF-A0A2I0D7Y9-F1
#
_entry.id   AF-A0A2I0D7Y9-F1
#
_cell.length_a   1.000
_cell.length_b   1.000
_cell.length_c   1.000
_cell.angle_alpha   90.00
_cell.angle_beta   90.00
_cell.angle_gamma   90.00
#
_symmetry.space_group_name_H-M   'P 1'
#
loop_
_entity.id
_entity.type
_entity.pdbx_description
1 polymer ?
#
loop_
_entity_poly.entity_id
_entity_poly.type
_entity_poly.pdbx_seq_one_letter_code
_entity_poly.pdbx_strand_id
1 'polypeptide(L)'
;MENIFEGVIGFIVVILFIIILWVVPIWLGLKWAKIKGVSKLWMLFGIHPFFGWIAFLILRYGVEPRKQCYKCKESIKMEAQICRYCGNQMSQEEINYAMKEYQDRKK
;
A
#
# COMPACT_ATOMS: atom_id res chain seq x y z
N MET A 1 -9.51 8.60 -44.97
CA MET A 1 -8.47 8.88 -43.94
C MET A 1 -9.08 9.18 -42.57
N GLU A 2 -10.23 9.86 -42.49
CA GLU A 2 -10.94 10.15 -41.21
C GLU A 2 -11.27 8.88 -40.39
N ASN A 3 -11.88 7.86 -41.00
CA ASN A 3 -12.26 6.63 -40.28
C ASN A 3 -11.07 5.86 -39.66
N ILE A 4 -9.87 5.98 -40.25
CA ILE A 4 -8.66 5.32 -39.72
C ILE A 4 -8.14 6.11 -38.52
N PHE A 5 -8.13 7.44 -38.62
CA PHE A 5 -7.67 8.32 -37.55
C PHE A 5 -8.56 8.23 -36.30
N GLU A 6 -9.88 8.22 -36.50
CA GLU A 6 -10.84 7.99 -35.40
C GLU A 6 -10.68 6.62 -34.75
N GLY A 7 -10.47 5.57 -35.56
CA GLY A 7 -10.21 4.21 -35.05
C GLY A 7 -8.93 4.13 -34.21
N VAL A 8 -7.85 4.76 -34.66
CA VAL A 8 -6.58 4.82 -33.90
C VAL A 8 -6.74 5.59 -32.60
N ILE A 9 -7.44 6.73 -32.61
CA ILE A 9 -7.72 7.50 -31.39
C ILE A 9 -8.55 6.68 -30.41
N GLY A 10 -9.63 6.05 -30.88
CA GLY A 10 -10.48 5.20 -30.04
C GLY A 10 -9.69 4.08 -29.38
N PHE A 11 -8.80 3.42 -30.13
CA PHE A 11 -7.93 2.37 -29.61
C PHE A 11 -6.97 2.88 -28.52
N ILE A 12 -6.34 4.04 -28.74
CA ILE A 12 -5.45 4.67 -27.75
C ILE A 12 -6.22 5.00 -26.46
N VAL A 13 -7.43 5.56 -26.58
CA VAL A 13 -8.27 5.92 -25.43
C VAL A 13 -8.62 4.68 -24.61
N VAL A 14 -9.02 3.58 -25.25
CA VAL A 14 -9.33 2.32 -24.56
C VAL A 14 -8.12 1.76 -23.82
N ILE A 15 -6.94 1.79 -24.44
CA ILE A 15 -5.69 1.35 -23.78
C ILE A 15 -5.38 2.21 -22.56
N LEU A 16 -5.45 3.54 -22.70
CA LEU A 16 -5.23 4.45 -21.58
C LEU A 16 -6.20 4.18 -20.44
N PHE A 17 -7.48 3.93 -20.76
CA PHE A 17 -8.50 3.62 -19.78
C PHE A 17 -8.19 2.33 -19.01
N ILE A 18 -7.74 1.28 -19.70
CA ILE A 18 -7.33 0.01 -19.07
C ILE A 18 -6.11 0.24 -18.17
N ILE A 19 -5.11 1.00 -18.62
CA ILE A 19 -3.91 1.31 -17.82
C ILE A 19 -4.31 2.07 -16.54
N ILE A 20 -5.17 3.07 -16.65
CA ILE A 20 -5.63 3.87 -15.51
C ILE A 20 -6.45 3.01 -14.54
N LEU A 21 -7.32 2.14 -15.04
CA LEU A 21 -8.20 1.34 -14.18
C LEU A 21 -7.52 0.13 -13.54
N TRP A 22 -6.55 -0.51 -14.20
CA TRP A 22 -5.86 -1.69 -13.66
C TRP A 22 -4.45 -1.39 -13.17
N VAL A 23 -3.61 -0.78 -13.99
CA VAL A 23 -2.16 -0.71 -13.73
C VAL A 23 -1.86 0.32 -12.63
N VAL A 24 -2.45 1.51 -12.73
CA VAL A 24 -2.21 2.61 -11.79
C VAL A 24 -2.56 2.24 -10.33
N PRO A 25 -3.78 1.75 -10.01
CA PRO A 25 -4.11 1.44 -8.62
C PRO A 25 -3.28 0.30 -8.05
N ILE A 26 -2.92 -0.72 -8.85
CA ILE A 26 -2.06 -1.82 -8.42
C ILE A 26 -0.66 -1.28 -8.06
N TRP A 27 -0.07 -0.45 -8.93
CA TRP A 27 1.26 0.10 -8.68
C TRP A 27 1.29 0.99 -7.43
N LEU A 28 0.29 1.86 -7.28
CA LEU A 28 0.13 2.71 -6.09
C LEU A 28 -0.09 1.87 -4.83
N GLY A 29 -0.96 0.87 -4.89
CA GLY A 29 -1.24 0.00 -3.74
C GLY A 29 -0.03 -0.85 -3.33
N LEU A 30 0.78 -1.35 -4.28
CA LEU A 30 2.05 -2.02 -3.98
C LEU A 30 3.04 -1.09 -3.27
N LYS A 31 3.16 0.16 -3.72
CA LYS A 31 4.00 1.17 -3.05
C LYS A 31 3.55 1.37 -1.61
N TRP A 32 2.26 1.56 -1.37
CA TRP A 32 1.72 1.79 -0.03
C TRP A 32 1.76 0.54 0.87
N ALA A 33 1.58 -0.66 0.32
CA ALA A 33 1.73 -1.91 1.04
C ALA A 33 3.15 -2.05 1.62
N LYS A 34 4.17 -1.72 0.81
CA LYS A 34 5.57 -1.71 1.25
C LYS A 34 5.83 -0.66 2.33
N ILE A 35 5.31 0.57 2.16
CA ILE A 35 5.48 1.67 3.12
C ILE A 35 4.91 1.30 4.50
N LYS A 36 3.70 0.73 4.52
CA LYS A 36 2.98 0.38 5.75
C LYS A 36 3.33 -1.00 6.31
N GLY A 37 4.17 -1.77 5.61
CA GLY A 37 4.61 -3.10 6.06
C GLY A 37 3.48 -4.14 6.06
N VAL A 38 2.54 -4.05 5.12
CA VAL A 38 1.45 -5.02 4.97
C VAL A 38 1.65 -5.90 3.73
N SER A 39 0.95 -7.04 3.69
CA SER A 39 1.11 -8.03 2.63
C SER A 39 0.76 -7.45 1.25
N LYS A 40 1.55 -7.82 0.23
CA LYS A 40 1.30 -7.46 -1.17
C LYS A 40 0.07 -8.18 -1.75
N LEU A 41 -0.41 -9.24 -1.09
CA LEU A 41 -1.61 -9.98 -1.51
C LEU A 41 -2.86 -9.10 -1.60
N TRP A 42 -2.89 -7.97 -0.89
CA TRP A 42 -3.97 -6.98 -1.01
C TRP A 42 -4.19 -6.51 -2.46
N MET A 43 -3.20 -6.63 -3.33
CA MET A 43 -3.33 -6.25 -4.74
C MET A 43 -4.03 -7.29 -5.61
N LEU A 44 -4.35 -8.48 -5.09
CA LEU A 44 -5.22 -9.43 -5.78
C LEU A 44 -6.63 -8.86 -5.99
N PHE A 45 -7.09 -7.97 -5.11
CA PHE A 45 -8.32 -7.20 -5.33
C PHE A 45 -8.25 -6.32 -6.58
N GLY A 46 -7.04 -6.00 -7.07
CA GLY A 46 -6.83 -5.30 -8.34
C GLY A 46 -7.19 -6.08 -9.59
N ILE A 47 -7.61 -7.36 -9.48
CA ILE A 47 -8.15 -8.10 -10.63
C ILE A 47 -9.41 -7.44 -11.19
N HIS A 48 -10.20 -6.78 -10.33
CA HIS A 48 -11.37 -6.01 -10.71
C HIS A 48 -11.03 -4.51 -10.67
N PRO A 49 -11.42 -3.72 -11.70
CA PRO A 49 -10.92 -2.36 -11.89
C PRO A 49 -11.29 -1.43 -10.73
N PHE A 50 -12.51 -1.56 -10.21
CA PHE A 50 -12.96 -0.76 -9.06
C PHE A 50 -12.30 -1.19 -7.74
N PHE A 51 -12.07 -2.50 -7.56
CA PHE A 51 -11.51 -3.01 -6.31
C PHE A 51 -10.02 -2.70 -6.18
N GLY A 52 -9.28 -2.54 -7.27
CA GLY A 52 -7.92 -2.01 -7.24
C GLY A 52 -7.85 -0.63 -6.57
N TRP A 53 -8.72 0.30 -6.99
CA TRP A 53 -8.79 1.64 -6.40
C TRP A 53 -9.23 1.61 -4.93
N ILE A 54 -10.23 0.80 -4.60
CA ILE A 54 -10.68 0.64 -3.20
C ILE A 54 -9.56 0.08 -2.33
N ALA A 55 -8.87 -0.98 -2.78
CA ALA A 55 -7.74 -1.55 -2.06
C ALA A 55 -6.60 -0.54 -1.86
N PHE A 56 -6.27 0.24 -2.90
CA PHE A 56 -5.32 1.34 -2.78
C PHE A 56 -5.76 2.37 -1.73
N LEU A 57 -7.01 2.82 -1.74
CA LEU A 57 -7.52 3.81 -0.79
C LEU A 57 -7.52 3.27 0.65
N ILE A 58 -7.91 2.01 0.85
CA ILE A 58 -7.83 1.35 2.16
C ILE A 58 -6.37 1.28 2.62
N LEU A 59 -5.45 0.85 1.77
CA LEU A 59 -4.04 0.81 2.11
C LEU A 59 -3.48 2.21 2.40
N ARG A 60 -3.92 3.25 1.69
CA ARG A 60 -3.42 4.61 1.89
C ARG A 60 -3.99 5.27 3.14
N TYR A 61 -5.27 5.10 3.42
CA TYR A 61 -5.97 5.86 4.46
C TYR A 61 -6.54 5.01 5.60
N GLY A 62 -6.99 3.78 5.32
CA GLY A 62 -7.65 2.92 6.32
C GLY A 62 -6.70 2.10 7.19
N VAL A 63 -5.51 1.76 6.70
CA VAL A 63 -4.57 0.89 7.42
C VAL A 63 -3.55 1.72 8.21
N GLU A 64 -3.43 1.49 9.51
CA GLU A 64 -2.36 2.09 10.33
C GLU A 64 -1.00 1.41 10.04
N PRO A 65 0.12 2.15 10.01
CA PRO A 65 1.45 1.55 9.94
C PRO A 65 1.72 0.69 11.19
N ARG A 66 2.55 -0.33 11.04
CA ARG A 66 2.92 -1.24 12.14
C ARG A 66 4.42 -1.47 12.20
N LYS A 67 4.92 -1.76 13.41
CA LYS A 67 6.30 -2.21 13.67
C LYS A 67 6.29 -3.67 14.11
N GLN A 68 7.46 -4.31 14.02
CA GLN A 68 7.63 -5.67 14.55
C GLN A 68 8.21 -5.63 15.96
N CYS A 69 7.72 -6.48 16.85
CA CYS A 69 8.35 -6.71 18.15
C CYS A 69 9.69 -7.44 17.95
N TYR A 70 10.78 -6.95 18.54
CA TYR A 70 12.09 -7.60 18.38
C TYR A 70 12.15 -9.01 18.98
N LYS A 71 11.39 -9.26 20.06
CA LYS A 71 11.37 -10.52 20.81
C LYS A 71 10.52 -11.59 20.13
N CYS A 72 9.25 -11.30 19.83
CA CYS A 72 8.31 -12.29 19.27
C CYS A 72 8.02 -12.12 17.77
N LYS A 73 8.59 -11.10 17.11
CA LYS A 73 8.43 -10.79 15.67
C LYS A 73 7.00 -10.45 15.21
N GLU A 74 6.06 -10.39 16.14
CA GLU A 74 4.68 -10.07 15.82
C GLU A 74 4.47 -8.58 15.47
N SER A 75 3.46 -8.31 14.64
CA SER A 75 3.11 -6.97 14.16
C SER A 75 2.24 -6.21 15.16
N ILE A 76 2.77 -5.10 15.67
CA ILE A 76 2.11 -4.24 16.67
C ILE A 76 2.01 -2.80 16.18
N LYS A 77 1.17 -2.00 16.83
CA LYS A 77 1.03 -0.56 16.52
C LYS A 77 2.38 0.16 16.67
N MET A 78 2.60 1.20 15.87
CA MET A 78 3.86 1.95 15.89
C MET A 78 4.15 2.54 17.26
N GLU A 79 3.14 3.10 17.90
CA GLU A 79 3.19 3.79 19.19
C GLU A 79 3.14 2.84 20.40
N ALA A 80 2.94 1.54 20.21
CA ALA A 80 2.82 0.60 21.32
C ALA A 80 4.15 0.45 22.07
N GLN A 81 4.17 0.82 23.36
CA GLN A 81 5.30 0.57 24.26
C GLN A 81 5.37 -0.87 24.73
N ILE A 82 4.21 -1.52 24.91
CA ILE A 82 4.13 -2.90 25.42
C ILE A 82 3.57 -3.79 24.31
N CYS A 83 4.28 -4.87 24.00
CA CYS A 83 3.79 -5.85 23.05
C CYS A 83 2.60 -6.62 23.64
N ARG A 84 1.43 -6.53 22.99
CA ARG A 84 0.20 -7.24 23.40
C ARG A 84 0.32 -8.77 23.40
N TYR A 85 1.33 -9.33 22.75
CA TYR A 85 1.48 -10.77 22.55
C TYR A 85 2.45 -11.41 23.55
N CYS A 86 3.63 -10.81 23.73
CA CYS A 86 4.67 -11.37 24.60
C CYS A 86 5.00 -10.52 25.84
N GLY A 87 4.30 -9.40 26.04
CA GLY A 87 4.50 -8.49 27.17
C GLY A 87 5.81 -7.70 27.14
N ASN A 88 6.59 -7.79 26.06
CA ASN A 88 7.87 -7.10 25.95
C ASN A 88 7.67 -5.58 25.94
N GLN A 89 8.41 -4.87 26.79
CA GLN A 89 8.43 -3.41 26.83
C GLN A 89 9.51 -2.90 25.87
N MET A 90 9.14 -1.89 25.08
CA MET A 90 10.02 -1.20 24.14
C MET A 90 10.31 0.20 24.66
N SER A 91 11.57 0.62 24.57
CA SER A 91 11.99 1.96 24.95
C SER A 91 11.44 3.00 23.98
N GLN A 92 11.36 4.25 24.42
CA GLN A 92 10.95 5.35 23.54
C GLN A 92 11.87 5.53 22.34
N GLU A 93 13.16 5.25 22.51
CA GLU A 93 14.15 5.31 21.42
C GLU A 93 13.82 4.30 20.32
N GLU A 94 13.43 3.07 20.68
CA GLU A 94 13.02 2.04 19.72
C GLU A 94 11.74 2.44 18.96
N ILE A 95 10.80 3.10 19.66
CA ILE A 95 9.58 3.65 19.06
C ILE A 95 9.92 4.75 18.05
N ASN A 96 10.75 5.71 18.48
CA ASN A 96 11.17 6.83 17.65
C ASN A 96 11.95 6.38 16.43
N TYR A 97 12.82 5.38 16.59
CA TYR A 97 13.54 4.76 15.48
C TYR A 97 12.58 4.14 14.45
N ALA A 98 11.62 3.33 14.90
CA ALA A 98 10.63 2.73 14.01
C ALA A 98 9.80 3.81 13.28
N MET A 99 9.40 4.87 13.99
CA MET A 99 8.67 5.99 13.39
C MET A 99 9.50 6.70 12.32
N LYS A 100 10.79 6.97 12.59
CA LYS A 100 11.71 7.57 11.62
C LYS A 100 11.85 6.69 10.39
N GLU A 101 12.03 5.39 10.57
CA GLU A 101 12.13 4.42 9.48
C GLU A 101 10.86 4.44 8.59
N TYR A 102 9.67 4.50 9.20
CA TYR A 102 8.42 4.67 8.47
C TYR A 102 8.37 5.97 7.67
N GLN A 103 8.80 7.10 8.25
CA GLN A 103 8.84 8.37 7.54
C GLN A 103 9.81 8.34 6.36
N ASP A 104 10.97 7.69 6.52
CA ASP A 104 11.96 7.56 5.46
C ASP A 104 11.46 6.66 4.32
N ARG A 105 10.70 5.58 4.61
CA ARG A 105 10.04 4.77 3.57
C ARG A 105 8.96 5.53 2.79
N LYS A 106 8.33 6.54 3.42
CA LYS A 106 7.20 7.29 2.85
C LYS A 106 7.66 8.37 1.85
N LYS A 107 8.88 8.87 1.98
CA LYS A 107 9.50 9.81 1.03
C LYS A 107 9.60 9.17 -0.36
#